data_AF-A0A8D8C7E5-F1
#
_entry.id   AF-A0A8D8C7E5-F1
#
_cell.length_a   1.000
_cell.length_b   1.000
_cell.length_c   1.000
_cell.angle_alpha   90.00
_cell.angle_beta   90.00
_cell.angle_gamma   90.00
#
_symmetry.space_group_name_H-M   'P 1'
#
loop_
_entity.id
_entity.type
_entity.pdbx_description
1 polymer ?
#
loop_
_entity_poly.entity_id
_entity_poly.type
_entity_poly.pdbx_seq_one_letter_code
_entity_poly.pdbx_strand_id
1 'polypeptide(L)'
;MFKQLFLLDDEVAASIYADLGTTIRQPNQSYFQFCEKRYYRNQVDIWCTARNYSIPDDRNFHKHMDCIFRGLRYFDRDEVLNVISDSESVLIAFLRKIPRLQVVEILRDFHLAEIRNLDDEITNTLVLCEVESGSEALSYYRCLLDSSFVEQFKDALDYREIRSSDYFYRLRDVVPSYNRDEIHQKVNEIHRNYCVVNS
;
A
#
# COMPACT_ATOMS: atom_id res chain seq x y z
N MET A 1 15.66 -26.03 -10.50
CA MET A 1 16.64 -25.19 -9.78
C MET A 1 16.32 -23.70 -9.84
N PHE A 2 16.37 -23.02 -11.00
CA PHE A 2 16.06 -21.57 -11.07
C PHE A 2 14.66 -21.19 -10.57
N LYS A 3 13.62 -21.95 -10.94
CA LYS A 3 12.25 -21.69 -10.46
C LYS A 3 12.13 -21.75 -8.93
N GLN A 4 12.79 -22.72 -8.30
CA GLN A 4 12.81 -22.86 -6.85
C GLN A 4 13.56 -21.71 -6.17
N LEU A 5 14.70 -21.27 -6.74
CA LEU A 5 15.48 -20.16 -6.18
C LEU A 5 14.70 -18.84 -6.19
N PHE A 6 13.91 -18.58 -7.23
CA PHE A 6 13.09 -17.37 -7.37
C PHE A 6 11.65 -17.53 -6.89
N LEU A 7 11.35 -18.61 -6.16
CA LEU A 7 10.03 -18.89 -5.58
C LEU A 7 8.88 -18.92 -6.61
N LEU A 8 9.20 -19.35 -7.84
CA LEU A 8 8.25 -19.61 -8.93
C LEU A 8 7.82 -21.07 -9.01
N ASP A 9 8.27 -21.89 -8.06
CA ASP A 9 7.88 -23.29 -7.89
C ASP A 9 6.83 -23.37 -6.78
N ASP A 10 5.66 -23.90 -7.09
CA ASP A 10 4.48 -23.79 -6.22
C ASP A 10 4.66 -24.52 -4.88
N GLU A 11 5.31 -25.68 -4.87
CA GLU A 11 5.55 -26.45 -3.64
C GLU A 11 6.53 -25.73 -2.71
N VAL A 12 7.64 -25.24 -3.27
CA VAL A 12 8.64 -24.47 -2.50
C VAL A 12 8.05 -23.17 -2.00
N ALA A 13 7.31 -22.44 -2.83
CA ALA A 13 6.64 -21.20 -2.43
C ALA A 13 5.62 -21.46 -1.31
N ALA A 14 4.79 -22.51 -1.44
CA ALA A 14 3.81 -22.87 -0.42
C ALA A 14 4.45 -23.22 0.93
N SER A 15 5.56 -23.97 0.92
CA SER A 15 6.31 -24.27 2.15
C SER A 15 6.81 -23.00 2.84
N ILE A 16 7.37 -22.05 2.08
CA ILE A 16 7.88 -20.79 2.62
C ILE A 16 6.72 -19.93 3.17
N TYR A 17 5.59 -19.87 2.48
CA TYR A 17 4.40 -19.17 2.98
C TYR A 17 3.86 -19.78 4.27
N ALA A 18 3.88 -21.11 4.40
CA ALA A 18 3.49 -21.82 5.61
C ALA A 18 4.44 -21.52 6.78
N ASP A 19 5.75 -21.55 6.53
CA ASP A 19 6.79 -21.30 7.54
C ASP A 19 6.75 -19.85 8.05
N LEU A 20 6.58 -18.87 7.14
CA LEU A 20 6.55 -17.46 7.50
C LEU A 20 5.20 -17.02 8.08
N GLY A 21 4.11 -17.72 7.78
CA GLY A 21 2.79 -17.49 8.35
C GLY A 21 2.38 -16.01 8.33
N THR A 22 2.04 -15.45 9.50
CA THR A 22 1.55 -14.06 9.61
C THR A 22 2.63 -12.99 9.46
N THR A 23 3.90 -13.37 9.26
CA THR A 23 5.01 -12.40 9.10
C THR A 23 5.13 -11.88 7.67
N ILE A 24 4.53 -12.59 6.69
CA ILE A 24 4.46 -12.21 5.29
C ILE A 24 3.00 -12.13 4.83
N ARG A 25 2.73 -11.27 3.83
CA ARG A 25 1.45 -11.22 3.15
C ARG A 25 1.21 -12.56 2.41
N GLN A 26 0.09 -13.21 2.69
CA GLN A 26 -0.26 -14.51 2.13
C GLN A 26 -0.89 -14.39 0.73
N PRO A 27 -0.84 -15.42 -0.13
CA PRO A 27 -1.60 -15.46 -1.38
C PRO A 27 -3.09 -15.17 -1.13
N ASN A 28 -3.76 -14.48 -2.06
CA ASN A 28 -5.18 -14.08 -1.93
C ASN A 28 -5.52 -13.13 -0.76
N GLN A 29 -4.54 -12.67 0.02
CA GLN A 29 -4.72 -11.65 1.08
C GLN A 29 -4.35 -10.27 0.55
N SER A 30 -5.15 -9.21 0.73
CA SER A 30 -4.71 -7.86 0.33
C SER A 30 -3.57 -7.34 1.23
N TYR A 31 -2.76 -6.39 0.77
CA TYR A 31 -1.77 -5.77 1.67
C TYR A 31 -2.42 -5.01 2.81
N PHE A 32 -3.60 -4.44 2.57
CA PHE A 32 -4.41 -3.78 3.58
C PHE A 32 -4.74 -4.79 4.68
N GLN A 33 -5.34 -5.94 4.33
CA GLN A 33 -5.62 -7.03 5.28
C GLN A 33 -4.38 -7.54 6.02
N PHE A 34 -3.24 -7.63 5.33
CA PHE A 34 -1.98 -8.02 5.98
C PHE A 34 -1.54 -6.99 7.03
N CYS A 35 -1.51 -5.70 6.68
CA CYS A 35 -1.09 -4.63 7.58
C CYS A 35 -2.10 -4.39 8.72
N GLU A 36 -3.39 -4.52 8.46
CA GLU A 36 -4.45 -4.47 9.48
C GLU A 36 -4.26 -5.56 10.52
N LYS A 37 -4.08 -6.82 10.09
CA LYS A 37 -3.84 -7.94 11.02
C LYS A 37 -2.51 -7.81 11.76
N ARG A 38 -1.49 -7.21 11.13
CA ARG A 38 -0.17 -7.01 11.74
C ARG A 38 -0.20 -6.03 12.91
N TYR A 39 -0.96 -4.94 12.79
CA TYR A 39 -0.96 -3.85 13.78
C TYR A 39 -2.22 -3.80 14.66
N TYR A 40 -3.36 -4.29 14.15
CA TYR A 40 -4.68 -4.10 14.76
C TYR A 40 -5.53 -5.38 14.84
N ARG A 41 -4.89 -6.55 15.01
CA ARG A 41 -5.58 -7.87 15.06
C ARG A 41 -6.84 -7.90 15.94
N ASN A 42 -6.85 -7.16 17.04
CA ASN A 42 -7.96 -7.11 18.01
C ASN A 42 -8.53 -5.69 18.21
N GLN A 43 -8.21 -4.73 17.33
CA GLN A 43 -8.63 -3.33 17.45
C GLN A 43 -9.49 -2.96 16.23
N VAL A 44 -10.66 -3.61 16.13
CA VAL A 44 -11.53 -3.56 14.94
C VAL A 44 -12.00 -2.16 14.61
N ASP A 45 -12.34 -1.39 15.63
CA ASP A 45 -12.67 0.03 15.54
C ASP A 45 -11.62 0.83 14.75
N ILE A 46 -10.33 0.68 15.07
CA ILE A 46 -9.26 1.49 14.47
C ILE A 46 -9.16 1.27 12.95
N TRP A 47 -9.05 0.03 12.50
CA TRP A 47 -8.93 -0.20 11.06
C TRP A 47 -10.25 -0.07 10.31
N CYS A 48 -11.40 -0.19 10.98
CA CYS A 48 -12.69 0.14 10.36
C CYS A 48 -12.86 1.64 10.13
N THR A 49 -12.37 2.48 11.05
CA THR A 49 -12.22 3.92 10.81
C THR A 49 -11.29 4.18 9.63
N ALA A 50 -10.14 3.52 9.57
CA ALA A 50 -9.19 3.66 8.46
C ALA A 50 -9.78 3.29 7.11
N ARG A 51 -10.58 2.21 7.04
CA ARG A 51 -11.28 1.77 5.83
C ARG A 51 -12.36 2.70 5.33
N ASN A 52 -12.88 3.57 6.20
CA ASN A 52 -13.76 4.66 5.79
C ASN A 52 -12.97 5.93 5.41
N TYR A 53 -11.69 5.77 5.05
CA TYR A 53 -10.79 6.87 4.67
C TYR A 53 -10.67 7.97 5.74
N SER A 54 -10.90 7.61 7.00
CA SER A 54 -10.74 8.48 8.14
C SER A 54 -9.46 8.09 8.88
N ILE A 55 -8.72 9.07 9.39
CA ILE A 55 -7.49 8.80 10.12
C ILE A 55 -7.85 8.55 11.58
N PRO A 56 -7.65 7.32 12.10
CA PRO A 56 -7.95 7.03 13.49
C PRO A 56 -7.05 7.83 14.43
N ASP A 57 -7.57 8.18 15.61
CA ASP A 57 -6.77 8.75 16.70
C ASP A 57 -5.94 7.65 17.38
N ASP A 58 -4.91 7.17 16.68
CA ASP A 58 -3.95 6.21 17.20
C ASP A 58 -2.51 6.63 16.87
N ARG A 59 -1.69 6.73 17.92
CA ARG A 59 -0.27 7.11 17.82
C ARG A 59 0.57 6.16 16.97
N ASN A 60 0.12 4.91 16.75
CA ASN A 60 0.85 3.93 15.95
C ASN A 60 0.33 3.81 14.51
N PHE A 61 -0.68 4.58 14.12
CA PHE A 61 -1.27 4.52 12.78
C PHE A 61 -0.27 4.81 11.66
N HIS A 62 0.76 5.60 11.93
CA HIS A 62 1.86 5.82 10.99
C HIS A 62 2.58 4.52 10.58
N LYS A 63 2.75 3.55 11.48
CA LYS A 63 3.39 2.25 11.17
C LYS A 63 2.51 1.37 10.30
N HIS A 64 1.20 1.46 10.51
CA HIS A 64 0.22 0.78 9.67
C HIS A 64 0.24 1.35 8.24
N MET A 65 0.24 2.68 8.10
CA MET A 65 0.34 3.33 6.80
C MET A 65 1.69 3.07 6.12
N ASP A 66 2.79 3.05 6.86
CA ASP A 66 4.11 2.69 6.32
C ASP A 66 4.12 1.26 5.75
N CYS A 67 3.50 0.30 6.46
CA CYS A 67 3.33 -1.06 5.96
C CYS A 67 2.54 -1.11 4.66
N ILE A 68 1.44 -0.34 4.55
CA ILE A 68 0.65 -0.25 3.32
C ILE A 68 1.48 0.37 2.22
N PHE A 69 2.06 1.56 2.41
CA PHE A 69 2.80 2.28 1.36
C PHE A 69 3.97 1.47 0.81
N ARG A 70 4.72 0.77 1.67
CA ARG A 70 5.79 -0.15 1.23
C ARG A 70 5.25 -1.41 0.58
N GLY A 71 4.15 -1.95 1.10
CA GLY A 71 3.40 -3.05 0.49
C GLY A 71 2.85 -2.70 -0.90
N LEU A 72 2.53 -1.43 -1.14
CA LEU A 72 2.11 -0.90 -2.44
C LEU A 72 3.27 -0.34 -3.27
N ARG A 73 4.49 -0.33 -2.73
CA ARG A 73 5.70 0.16 -3.41
C ARG A 73 5.60 1.65 -3.76
N TYR A 74 4.71 2.38 -3.06
CA TYR A 74 4.73 3.85 -3.05
C TYR A 74 5.98 4.35 -2.34
N PHE A 75 6.53 3.56 -1.43
CA PHE A 75 7.89 3.73 -0.93
C PHE A 75 8.77 2.59 -1.41
N ASP A 76 10.02 2.93 -1.70
CA ASP A 76 11.04 1.92 -1.93
C ASP A 76 11.18 0.98 -0.72
N ARG A 77 11.57 -0.27 -0.99
CA ARG A 77 12.13 -1.12 0.05
C ARG A 77 13.46 -0.48 0.41
N ASP A 78 13.65 -0.16 1.69
CA ASP A 78 14.82 0.55 2.23
C ASP A 78 16.04 0.40 1.32
N GLU A 79 16.31 1.42 0.48
CA GLU A 79 17.46 1.42 -0.40
C GLU A 79 18.70 1.53 0.49
N VAL A 80 19.21 0.38 0.96
CA VAL A 80 20.63 0.28 1.30
C VAL A 80 21.39 0.24 -0.03
N LEU A 81 21.45 1.39 -0.69
CA LEU A 81 22.41 1.61 -1.76
C LEU A 81 23.79 1.61 -1.09
N ASN A 82 24.47 0.45 -1.12
CA ASN A 82 25.89 0.32 -0.80
C ASN A 82 26.71 1.11 -1.83
N VAL A 83 26.73 2.43 -1.71
CA VAL A 83 27.76 3.25 -2.34
C VAL A 83 28.92 3.29 -1.35
N ILE A 84 29.90 2.41 -1.56
CA ILE A 84 31.24 2.58 -1.01
C ILE A 84 31.79 3.84 -1.68
N SER A 85 31.72 4.97 -0.99
CA SER A 85 32.63 6.08 -1.24
C SER A 85 32.89 6.75 0.10
N ASP A 86 34.10 6.50 0.58
CA ASP A 86 34.70 7.05 1.78
C ASP A 86 34.37 8.54 1.97
N SER A 87 34.17 8.94 3.23
CA SER A 87 33.75 10.26 3.76
C SER A 87 32.24 10.47 3.96
N GLU A 88 31.65 9.71 4.88
CA GLU A 88 30.24 9.87 5.26
C GLU A 88 30.03 11.03 6.25
N SER A 89 29.22 12.00 5.84
CA SER A 89 28.65 13.01 6.74
C SER A 89 27.35 12.47 7.36
N VAL A 90 27.15 12.70 8.67
CA VAL A 90 25.97 12.27 9.44
C VAL A 90 24.65 12.69 8.77
N LEU A 91 24.64 13.82 8.06
CA LEU A 91 23.50 14.32 7.30
C LEU A 91 23.10 13.38 6.15
N ILE A 92 24.07 12.79 5.43
CA ILE A 92 23.81 11.86 4.33
C ILE A 92 23.29 10.52 4.88
N ALA A 93 23.81 10.04 6.01
CA ALA A 93 23.28 8.86 6.69
C ALA A 93 21.85 9.07 7.22
N PHE A 94 21.51 10.29 7.65
CA PHE A 94 20.15 10.66 8.07
C PHE A 94 19.19 10.78 6.87
N LEU A 95 19.62 11.44 5.79
CA LEU A 95 18.85 11.55 4.54
C LEU A 95 18.61 10.20 3.85
N ARG A 96 19.49 9.21 4.05
CA ARG A 96 19.36 7.83 3.55
C ARG A 96 18.26 7.00 4.22
N LYS A 97 17.78 7.41 5.41
CA LYS A 97 16.66 6.73 6.09
C LYS A 97 15.29 7.25 5.66
N ILE A 98 15.22 8.28 4.82
CA ILE A 98 13.96 8.81 4.34
C ILE A 98 13.48 7.92 3.19
N PRO A 99 12.34 7.21 3.34
CA PRO A 99 11.79 6.44 2.24
C PRO A 99 11.49 7.38 1.07
N ARG A 100 12.00 7.05 -0.12
CA ARG A 100 11.72 7.80 -1.34
C ARG A 100 10.31 7.49 -1.81
N LEU A 101 9.48 8.53 -1.94
CA LEU A 101 8.16 8.43 -2.54
C LEU A 101 8.26 8.17 -4.04
N GLN A 102 7.75 7.02 -4.47
CA GLN A 102 7.62 6.61 -5.86
C GLN A 102 6.30 7.16 -6.42
N VAL A 103 6.31 8.45 -6.80
CA VAL A 103 5.15 9.13 -7.40
C VAL A 103 4.63 8.36 -8.61
N VAL A 104 5.52 7.75 -9.39
CA VAL A 104 5.16 6.93 -10.56
C VAL A 104 4.25 5.74 -10.24
N GLU A 105 4.42 5.10 -9.07
CA GLU A 105 3.56 3.97 -8.68
C GLU A 105 2.18 4.45 -8.22
N ILE A 106 2.09 5.67 -7.66
CA ILE A 106 0.82 6.30 -7.31
C ILE A 106 0.08 6.68 -8.60
N LEU A 107 0.73 7.41 -9.52
CA LEU A 107 0.15 7.78 -10.82
C LEU A 107 -0.33 6.56 -11.61
N ARG A 108 0.45 5.47 -11.57
CA ARG A 108 0.07 4.19 -12.18
C ARG A 108 -1.27 3.69 -11.65
N ASP A 109 -1.54 3.81 -10.35
CA ASP A 109 -2.80 3.34 -9.78
C ASP A 109 -3.99 4.20 -10.22
N PHE A 110 -3.82 5.52 -10.34
CA PHE A 110 -4.82 6.40 -10.97
C PHE A 110 -5.09 6.01 -12.42
N HIS A 111 -4.03 5.81 -13.21
CA HIS A 111 -4.17 5.43 -14.62
C HIS A 111 -4.86 4.09 -14.81
N LEU A 112 -4.61 3.14 -13.90
CA LEU A 112 -5.27 1.83 -13.88
C LEU A 112 -6.75 1.93 -13.51
N ALA A 113 -7.14 2.92 -12.71
CA ALA A 113 -8.52 3.28 -12.44
C ALA A 113 -9.11 4.26 -13.49
N GLU A 114 -8.50 4.31 -14.68
CA GLU A 114 -8.93 5.13 -15.83
C GLU A 114 -8.91 6.65 -15.60
N ILE A 115 -8.23 7.12 -14.54
CA ILE A 115 -8.03 8.53 -14.24
C ILE A 115 -6.66 8.96 -14.79
N ARG A 116 -6.62 9.72 -15.89
CA ARG A 116 -5.37 10.05 -16.61
C ARG A 116 -5.08 11.54 -16.77
N ASN A 117 -5.97 12.39 -16.25
CA ASN A 117 -5.94 13.83 -16.44
C ASN A 117 -5.51 14.61 -15.19
N LEU A 118 -4.99 13.91 -14.16
CA LEU A 118 -4.66 14.49 -12.85
C LEU A 118 -3.16 14.40 -12.50
N ASP A 119 -2.30 13.95 -13.41
CA ASP A 119 -0.89 13.67 -13.10
C ASP A 119 -0.15 14.88 -12.50
N ASP A 120 -0.35 16.07 -13.09
CA ASP A 120 0.26 17.31 -12.60
C ASP A 120 -0.29 17.70 -11.22
N GLU A 121 -1.59 17.56 -11.01
CA GLU A 121 -2.27 17.91 -9.75
C GLU A 121 -1.83 16.98 -8.61
N ILE A 122 -1.74 15.68 -8.88
CA ILE A 122 -1.25 14.67 -7.95
C ILE A 122 0.22 14.94 -7.61
N THR A 123 1.05 15.17 -8.64
CA THR A 123 2.48 15.44 -8.44
C THR A 123 2.69 16.70 -7.61
N ASN A 124 1.99 17.79 -7.92
CA ASN A 124 2.08 19.03 -7.17
C ASN A 124 1.62 18.86 -5.72
N THR A 125 0.51 18.13 -5.49
CA THR A 125 0.02 17.82 -4.13
C THR A 125 1.06 17.07 -3.31
N LEU A 126 1.73 16.07 -3.91
CA LEU A 126 2.74 15.27 -3.23
C LEU A 126 4.05 16.06 -3.00
N VAL A 127 4.44 16.94 -3.93
CA VAL A 127 5.63 17.79 -3.79
C VAL A 127 5.45 18.84 -2.70
N LEU A 128 4.26 19.44 -2.61
CA LEU A 128 3.94 20.48 -1.64
C LEU A 128 3.51 19.93 -0.28
N CYS A 129 3.35 18.61 -0.16
CA CYS A 129 2.93 17.96 1.07
C CYS A 129 3.95 18.21 2.19
N GLU A 130 3.46 18.69 3.34
CA GLU A 130 4.28 18.80 4.55
C GLU A 130 4.45 17.40 5.16
N VAL A 131 5.70 16.92 5.18
CA VAL A 131 6.02 15.56 5.61
C VAL A 131 6.66 15.57 6.99
N GLU A 132 6.01 14.91 7.94
CA GLU A 132 6.57 14.70 9.28
C GLU A 132 7.49 13.48 9.28
N SER A 133 8.74 13.68 9.75
CA SER A 133 9.74 12.62 9.80
C SER A 133 9.33 11.52 10.79
N GLY A 134 9.42 10.25 10.35
CA GLY A 134 8.93 9.09 11.09
C GLY A 134 7.45 8.77 10.88
N SER A 135 6.71 9.61 10.15
CA SER A 135 5.33 9.39 9.74
C SER A 135 5.08 9.78 8.29
N GLU A 136 6.07 9.54 7.42
CA GLU A 136 6.07 9.98 6.03
C GLU A 136 4.87 9.41 5.25
N ALA A 137 4.62 8.11 5.37
CA ALA A 137 3.48 7.45 4.69
C ALA A 137 2.14 8.06 5.10
N LEU A 138 1.97 8.32 6.40
CA LEU A 138 0.75 8.92 6.93
C LEU A 138 0.61 10.38 6.47
N SER A 139 1.71 11.12 6.37
CA SER A 139 1.71 12.51 5.89
C SER A 139 1.26 12.58 4.43
N TYR A 140 1.83 11.75 3.55
CA TYR A 140 1.38 11.68 2.16
C TYR A 140 -0.05 11.19 2.01
N TYR A 141 -0.46 10.20 2.81
CA TYR A 141 -1.84 9.74 2.84
C TYR A 141 -2.82 10.87 3.21
N ARG A 142 -2.47 11.67 4.24
CA ARG A 142 -3.23 12.89 4.61
C ARG A 142 -3.36 13.86 3.45
N CYS A 143 -2.23 14.22 2.82
CA CYS A 143 -2.24 15.14 1.68
C CYS A 143 -3.11 14.64 0.52
N LEU A 144 -3.15 13.33 0.25
CA LEU A 144 -4.02 12.75 -0.77
C LEU A 144 -5.50 12.79 -0.36
N LEU A 145 -5.80 12.59 0.93
CA LEU A 145 -7.17 12.73 1.46
C LEU A 145 -7.68 14.17 1.49
N ASP A 146 -6.79 15.13 1.74
CA ASP A 146 -7.13 16.57 1.80
C ASP A 146 -7.14 17.23 0.41
N SER A 147 -6.82 16.47 -0.65
CA SER A 147 -6.75 16.96 -2.03
C SER A 147 -8.13 17.22 -2.66
N SER A 148 -8.15 18.03 -3.72
CA SER A 148 -9.32 18.27 -4.56
C SER A 148 -9.80 17.03 -5.34
N PHE A 149 -8.96 15.99 -5.43
CA PHE A 149 -9.23 14.74 -6.15
C PHE A 149 -9.39 13.53 -5.21
N VAL A 150 -9.80 13.76 -3.96
CA VAL A 150 -9.92 12.70 -2.94
C VAL A 150 -10.78 11.51 -3.38
N GLU A 151 -11.86 11.74 -4.13
CA GLU A 151 -12.72 10.63 -4.60
C GLU A 151 -12.01 9.76 -5.65
N GLN A 152 -11.23 10.36 -6.54
CA GLN A 152 -10.39 9.66 -7.51
C GLN A 152 -9.26 8.90 -6.81
N PHE A 153 -8.71 9.48 -5.74
CA PHE A 153 -7.72 8.81 -4.90
C PHE A 153 -8.32 7.56 -4.23
N LYS A 154 -9.52 7.67 -3.64
CA LYS A 154 -10.24 6.52 -3.05
C LYS A 154 -10.49 5.43 -4.08
N ASP A 155 -11.00 5.79 -5.25
CA ASP A 155 -11.26 4.84 -6.35
C ASP A 155 -9.97 4.10 -6.78
N ALA A 156 -8.86 4.83 -6.93
CA ALA A 156 -7.57 4.25 -7.27
C ALA A 156 -7.03 3.33 -6.17
N LEU A 157 -7.18 3.71 -4.89
CA LEU A 157 -6.71 2.95 -3.75
C LEU A 157 -7.53 1.67 -3.51
N ASP A 158 -8.86 1.75 -3.64
CA ASP A 158 -9.78 0.61 -3.61
C ASP A 158 -9.40 -0.40 -4.69
N TYR A 159 -9.20 0.08 -5.92
CA TYR A 159 -8.78 -0.80 -7.01
C TYR A 159 -7.38 -1.41 -6.75
N ARG A 160 -6.49 -0.65 -6.12
CA ARG A 160 -5.18 -1.14 -5.70
C ARG A 160 -5.30 -2.21 -4.62
N GLU A 161 -6.23 -2.11 -3.68
CA GLU A 161 -6.49 -3.16 -2.69
C GLU A 161 -6.84 -4.48 -3.39
N ILE A 162 -7.81 -4.45 -4.31
CA ILE A 162 -8.25 -5.64 -5.05
C ILE A 162 -7.07 -6.27 -5.80
N ARG A 163 -6.30 -5.47 -6.56
CA ARG A 163 -5.11 -5.97 -7.28
C ARG A 163 -3.99 -6.44 -6.35
N SER A 164 -3.92 -5.95 -5.12
CA SER A 164 -2.93 -6.42 -4.14
C SER A 164 -3.25 -7.81 -3.60
N SER A 165 -4.52 -8.22 -3.63
CA SER A 165 -4.96 -9.55 -3.23
C SER A 165 -4.63 -10.63 -4.28
N ASP A 166 -4.52 -10.27 -5.55
CA ASP A 166 -4.13 -11.18 -6.62
C ASP A 166 -3.08 -10.53 -7.53
N TYR A 167 -1.80 -10.92 -7.38
CA TYR A 167 -0.75 -10.36 -8.24
C TYR A 167 -0.84 -10.81 -9.70
N PHE A 168 -1.58 -11.88 -9.98
CA PHE A 168 -1.85 -12.33 -11.34
C PHE A 168 -3.11 -11.68 -11.93
N TYR A 169 -3.77 -10.75 -11.21
CA TYR A 169 -5.03 -10.13 -11.62
C TYR A 169 -5.00 -9.60 -13.07
N ARG A 170 -3.88 -9.03 -13.51
CA ARG A 170 -3.68 -8.51 -14.87
C ARG A 170 -2.90 -9.42 -15.81
N LEU A 171 -2.48 -10.59 -15.33
CA LEU A 171 -1.79 -11.63 -16.12
C LEU A 171 -2.74 -12.75 -16.54
N ARG A 172 -4.04 -12.61 -16.24
CA ARG A 172 -5.10 -13.51 -16.71
C ARG A 172 -5.29 -13.33 -18.22
N ASP A 173 -5.71 -14.41 -18.88
CA ASP A 173 -5.99 -14.42 -20.33
C ASP A 173 -6.97 -13.31 -20.76
N VAL A 174 -7.85 -12.90 -19.85
CA VAL A 174 -8.67 -11.69 -19.96
C VAL A 174 -8.24 -10.72 -18.86
N VAL A 175 -7.59 -9.63 -19.26
CA VAL A 175 -7.26 -8.53 -18.33
C VAL A 175 -8.56 -7.85 -17.94
N PRO A 176 -8.95 -7.86 -16.65
CA PRO A 176 -10.17 -7.18 -16.23
C PRO A 176 -10.05 -5.69 -16.50
N SER A 177 -11.02 -5.12 -17.23
CA SER A 177 -11.17 -3.66 -17.32
C SER A 177 -11.56 -3.12 -15.96
N TYR A 178 -11.15 -1.90 -15.65
CA TYR A 178 -11.62 -1.24 -14.45
C TYR A 178 -13.13 -0.99 -14.56
N ASN A 179 -13.86 -1.30 -13.49
CA ASN A 179 -15.27 -0.98 -13.35
C ASN A 179 -15.49 -0.49 -11.93
N ARG A 180 -15.81 0.80 -11.79
CA ARG A 180 -15.95 1.47 -10.50
C ARG A 180 -16.97 0.78 -9.60
N ASP A 181 -18.15 0.47 -10.13
CA ASP A 181 -19.25 -0.12 -9.34
C ASP A 181 -18.88 -1.53 -8.85
N GLU A 182 -18.23 -2.33 -9.68
CA GLU A 182 -17.75 -3.67 -9.30
C GLU A 182 -16.68 -3.60 -8.20
N ILE A 183 -15.72 -2.67 -8.33
CA ILE A 183 -14.68 -2.47 -7.32
C ILE A 183 -15.27 -1.99 -5.99
N HIS A 184 -16.17 -1.00 -6.03
CA HIS A 184 -16.89 -0.54 -4.85
C HIS A 184 -17.68 -1.65 -4.19
N GLN A 185 -18.36 -2.52 -4.95
CA GLN A 185 -19.06 -3.67 -4.39
C GLN A 185 -18.10 -4.63 -3.67
N LYS A 186 -16.97 -4.99 -4.30
CA LYS A 186 -15.96 -5.88 -3.71
C LYS A 186 -15.36 -5.30 -2.43
N VAL A 187 -14.99 -4.02 -2.44
CA VAL A 187 -14.44 -3.35 -1.24
C VAL A 187 -15.50 -3.26 -0.14
N ASN A 188 -16.75 -2.98 -0.47
CA ASN A 188 -17.85 -2.98 0.51
C ASN A 188 -18.13 -4.37 1.10
N GLU A 189 -17.96 -5.45 0.33
CA GLU A 189 -18.02 -6.81 0.84
C GLU A 189 -16.88 -7.09 1.81
N ILE A 190 -15.65 -6.70 1.46
CA ILE A 190 -14.50 -6.76 2.37
C ILE A 190 -14.82 -5.98 3.65
N HIS A 191 -15.20 -4.71 3.54
CA HIS A 191 -15.53 -3.86 4.69
C HIS A 191 -16.60 -4.51 5.58
N ARG A 192 -17.73 -4.95 5.01
CA ARG A 192 -18.82 -5.58 5.78
C ARG A 192 -18.38 -6.86 6.49
N ASN A 193 -17.66 -7.74 5.81
CA ASN A 193 -17.18 -9.01 6.39
C ASN A 193 -16.25 -8.82 7.59
N TYR A 194 -15.57 -7.68 7.65
CA TYR A 194 -14.49 -7.44 8.59
C TYR A 194 -14.84 -6.42 9.68
N CYS A 195 -15.71 -5.45 9.38
CA CYS A 195 -16.09 -4.36 10.28
C CYS A 195 -17.45 -4.53 10.95
N VAL A 196 -18.35 -5.33 10.37
CA VAL A 196 -19.73 -5.48 10.87
C VAL A 196 -19.93 -6.78 11.66
N VAL A 197 -18.95 -7.69 11.67
CA VAL A 197 -19.11 -9.05 12.25
C VAL A 197 -18.72 -9.14 13.74
N ASN A 198 -18.30 -8.04 14.38
CA ASN A 198 -17.97 -8.02 15.81
C ASN A 198 -18.72 -6.90 16.57
N SER A 199 -20.03 -6.78 16.35
CA SER A 199 -20.93 -6.02 17.23
C SER A 199 -21.85 -6.97 17.98
#